data_AF-A0A1W9R7E3-F1
#
_entry.id   AF-A0A1W9R7E3-F1
#
_cell.length_a   1.000
_cell.length_b   1.000
_cell.length_c   1.000
_cell.angle_alpha   90.00
_cell.angle_beta   90.00
_cell.angle_gamma   90.00
#
_symmetry.space_group_name_H-M   'P 1'
#
loop_
_entity.id
_entity.type
_entity.pdbx_description
1 polymer ?
#
loop_
_entity_poly.entity_id
_entity_poly.type
_entity_poly.pdbx_seq_one_letter_code
_entity_poly.pdbx_strand_id
1 'polypeptide(L)'
;MAINYDGLNSLEQFVLAKYYMTTQVYRHKVRSISDSMIIRGLELGIEKEEIDFLNRLYRYQDTEEYINNYLDYSDERVVNELVFSEKSGFAHEIFKRLYRRELFKRIFSEKLKDIIIDEKTKDRIINITSKENEKLRKEIEKAIASLQPLQCKKEEVIVNSFTIKSVKEMSKNSEGEIIVIDKKGNKRSFEDESTVFSSIDESMRDMYFEVYAPLEYVDYKDKHKKLMKLREDILEILKEIR
;
A
#
# COMPACT_ATOMS: atom_id res chain seq x y z
N MET A 1 -29.95 -8.14 -3.78
CA MET A 1 -30.48 -8.11 -2.39
C MET A 1 -31.04 -6.72 -2.13
N ALA A 2 -32.11 -6.57 -1.35
CA ALA A 2 -32.72 -5.27 -1.05
C ALA A 2 -33.08 -5.16 0.44
N ILE A 3 -33.06 -3.95 0.98
CA ILE A 3 -33.39 -3.67 2.39
C ILE A 3 -34.66 -2.81 2.46
N ASN A 4 -35.45 -2.95 3.51
CA ASN A 4 -36.55 -2.03 3.79
C ASN A 4 -36.02 -0.70 4.34
N TYR A 5 -36.77 0.38 4.10
CA TYR A 5 -36.46 1.72 4.61
C TYR A 5 -36.11 1.76 6.11
N ASP A 6 -36.78 0.95 6.94
CA ASP A 6 -36.53 0.92 8.39
C ASP A 6 -35.10 0.48 8.75
N GLY A 7 -34.43 -0.25 7.85
CA GLY A 7 -33.03 -0.66 8.01
C GLY A 7 -32.01 0.35 7.49
N LEU A 8 -32.45 1.50 6.95
CA LEU A 8 -31.56 2.48 6.31
C LEU A 8 -30.45 2.94 7.25
N ASN A 9 -30.80 3.32 8.48
CA ASN A 9 -29.82 3.76 9.49
C ASN A 9 -28.81 2.67 9.83
N SER A 10 -29.24 1.40 9.91
CA SER A 10 -28.32 0.28 10.16
C SER A 10 -27.35 0.09 9.00
N LEU A 11 -27.81 0.28 7.76
CA LEU A 11 -26.97 0.23 6.57
C LEU A 11 -25.98 1.40 6.52
N GLU A 12 -26.40 2.61 6.86
CA GLU A 12 -25.50 3.77 6.99
C GLU A 12 -24.37 3.51 7.98
N GLN A 13 -24.71 2.99 9.16
CA GLN A 13 -23.72 2.64 10.18
C GLN A 13 -22.78 1.53 9.72
N PHE A 14 -23.29 0.51 9.02
CA PHE A 14 -22.46 -0.55 8.45
C PHE A 14 -21.44 0.01 7.45
N VAL A 15 -21.87 0.86 6.52
CA VAL A 15 -20.99 1.43 5.49
C VAL A 15 -19.96 2.38 6.12
N LEU A 16 -20.35 3.20 7.10
CA LEU A 16 -19.42 4.04 7.86
C LEU A 16 -18.42 3.19 8.64
N ALA A 17 -18.86 2.13 9.31
CA ALA A 17 -17.98 1.21 10.03
C ALA A 17 -16.96 0.56 9.08
N LYS A 18 -17.39 0.11 7.88
CA LYS A 18 -16.49 -0.42 6.85
C LYS A 18 -15.44 0.63 6.43
N TYR A 19 -15.85 1.87 6.20
CA TYR A 19 -14.94 2.95 5.86
C TYR A 19 -13.92 3.24 6.98
N TYR A 20 -14.37 3.33 8.23
CA TYR A 20 -13.47 3.54 9.37
C TYR A 20 -12.53 2.35 9.58
N MET A 21 -13.00 1.12 9.42
CA MET A 21 -12.13 -0.07 9.45
C MET A 21 -11.05 0.02 8.36
N THR A 22 -11.41 0.38 7.13
CA THR A 22 -10.43 0.55 6.05
C THR A 22 -9.42 1.64 6.34
N THR A 23 -9.86 2.81 6.79
CA THR A 23 -8.96 3.95 7.04
C THR A 23 -8.10 3.78 8.29
N GLN A 24 -8.66 3.25 9.38
CA GLN A 24 -7.99 3.16 10.68
C GLN A 24 -7.21 1.87 10.88
N VAL A 25 -7.67 0.74 10.32
CA VAL A 25 -7.06 -0.59 10.52
C VAL A 25 -6.28 -1.01 9.29
N TYR A 26 -6.92 -1.06 8.11
CA TYR A 26 -6.26 -1.55 6.89
C TYR A 26 -5.21 -0.57 6.34
N ARG A 27 -5.43 0.73 6.50
CA ARG A 27 -4.48 1.80 6.09
C ARG A 27 -3.65 2.32 7.26
N HIS A 28 -3.62 1.61 8.39
CA HIS A 28 -2.76 2.00 9.49
C HIS A 28 -1.29 2.00 9.05
N LYS A 29 -0.55 3.07 9.37
CA LYS A 29 0.84 3.26 8.93
C LYS A 29 1.74 2.05 9.15
N VAL A 30 1.58 1.34 10.28
CA VAL A 30 2.41 0.15 10.62
C VAL A 30 2.09 -1.01 9.68
N ARG A 31 0.81 -1.20 9.34
CA ARG A 31 0.38 -2.23 8.40
C ARG A 31 0.88 -1.92 6.99
N SER A 32 0.70 -0.69 6.51
CA SER A 32 1.19 -0.26 5.20
C SER A 32 2.70 -0.49 5.06
N ILE A 33 3.50 -0.10 6.06
CA ILE A 33 4.95 -0.33 6.05
C ILE A 33 5.27 -1.82 6.03
N SER A 34 4.59 -2.63 6.85
CA SER A 34 4.85 -4.07 6.92
C SER A 34 4.51 -4.76 5.60
N ASP A 35 3.35 -4.47 5.01
CA ASP A 35 2.92 -5.02 3.73
C ASP A 35 3.90 -4.62 2.61
N SER A 36 4.34 -3.36 2.58
CA SER A 36 5.34 -2.88 1.62
C SER A 36 6.70 -3.57 1.80
N MET A 37 7.15 -3.79 3.04
CA MET A 37 8.37 -4.54 3.32
C MET A 37 8.25 -6.01 2.88
N ILE A 38 7.11 -6.67 3.15
CA ILE A 38 6.87 -8.06 2.70
C ILE A 38 6.96 -8.14 1.18
N ILE A 39 6.23 -7.27 0.46
CA ILE A 39 6.26 -7.23 -1.00
C ILE A 39 7.69 -7.01 -1.51
N ARG A 40 8.40 -6.03 -0.95
CA ARG A 40 9.80 -5.75 -1.35
C ARG A 40 10.73 -6.93 -1.11
N GLY A 41 10.62 -7.58 0.06
CA GLY A 41 11.42 -8.77 0.38
C GLY A 41 11.18 -9.91 -0.61
N LEU A 42 9.91 -10.15 -0.97
CA LEU A 42 9.54 -11.15 -1.96
C LEU A 42 10.04 -10.79 -3.37
N GLU A 43 9.84 -9.55 -3.82
CA GLU A 43 10.34 -9.07 -5.12
C GLU A 43 11.85 -9.26 -5.24
N LEU A 44 12.62 -8.82 -4.24
CA LEU A 44 14.08 -8.97 -4.24
C LEU A 44 14.49 -10.45 -4.20
N GLY A 45 13.81 -11.25 -3.39
CA GLY A 45 14.06 -12.69 -3.29
C GLY A 45 13.83 -13.43 -4.61
N ILE A 46 12.80 -13.06 -5.38
CA ILE A 46 12.46 -13.69 -6.67
C ILE A 46 13.31 -13.15 -7.81
N GLU A 47 13.47 -11.84 -7.92
CA GLU A 47 14.05 -11.19 -9.11
C GLU A 47 15.57 -11.03 -9.03
N LYS A 48 16.11 -10.81 -7.83
CA LYS A 48 17.54 -10.49 -7.64
C LYS A 48 18.33 -11.64 -7.06
N GLU A 49 17.75 -12.35 -6.11
CA GLU A 49 18.40 -13.44 -5.38
C GLU A 49 18.01 -14.83 -5.90
N GLU A 50 17.00 -14.91 -6.76
CA GLU A 50 16.48 -16.13 -7.36
C GLU A 50 16.25 -17.27 -6.35
N ILE A 51 15.74 -16.94 -5.15
CA ILE A 51 15.53 -17.91 -4.07
C ILE A 51 14.59 -19.02 -4.55
N ASP A 52 15.11 -20.26 -4.60
CA ASP A 52 14.38 -21.44 -5.09
C ASP A 52 13.01 -21.62 -4.46
N PHE A 53 12.92 -21.49 -3.13
CA PHE A 53 11.67 -21.58 -2.39
C PHE A 53 10.60 -20.60 -2.92
N LEU A 54 10.98 -19.33 -3.13
CA LEU A 54 10.08 -18.31 -3.63
C LEU A 54 9.73 -18.53 -5.10
N ASN A 55 10.69 -18.97 -5.91
CA ASN A 55 10.46 -19.29 -7.31
C ASN A 55 9.46 -20.45 -7.47
N ARG A 56 9.58 -21.52 -6.68
CA ARG A 56 8.64 -22.65 -6.69
C ARG A 56 7.23 -22.28 -6.23
N LEU A 57 7.11 -21.26 -5.39
CA LEU A 57 5.81 -20.80 -4.88
C LEU A 57 5.13 -19.79 -5.81
N TYR A 58 5.86 -18.78 -6.30
CA TYR A 58 5.29 -17.63 -6.99
C TYR A 58 5.37 -17.69 -8.52
N ARG A 59 6.18 -18.60 -9.11
CA ARG A 59 6.21 -18.82 -10.56
C ARG A 59 5.33 -20.01 -10.92
N TYR A 60 4.10 -19.73 -11.35
CA TYR A 60 3.13 -20.75 -11.74
C TYR A 60 3.71 -21.72 -12.77
N GLN A 61 3.48 -23.01 -12.53
CA GLN A 61 3.72 -24.09 -13.48
C GLN A 61 2.48 -24.96 -13.53
N ASP A 62 2.08 -25.37 -14.73
CA ASP A 62 0.92 -26.24 -14.94
C ASP A 62 1.27 -27.71 -14.64
N THR A 63 1.63 -27.99 -13.39
CA THR A 63 2.06 -29.30 -12.91
C THR A 63 1.42 -29.64 -11.57
N GLU A 64 1.20 -30.93 -11.34
CA GLU A 64 0.68 -31.42 -10.06
C GLU A 64 1.65 -31.12 -8.90
N GLU A 65 2.95 -31.13 -9.16
CA GLU A 65 3.98 -30.75 -8.19
C GLU A 65 3.81 -29.30 -7.70
N TYR A 66 3.57 -28.35 -8.61
CA TYR A 66 3.34 -26.96 -8.24
C TYR A 66 2.11 -26.81 -7.34
N ILE A 67 1.00 -27.47 -7.71
CA ILE A 67 -0.24 -27.43 -6.93
C ILE A 67 -0.01 -28.01 -5.53
N ASN A 68 0.65 -29.16 -5.43
CA ASN A 68 0.95 -29.79 -4.14
C ASN A 68 1.86 -28.90 -3.29
N ASN A 69 2.88 -28.28 -3.87
CA ASN A 69 3.75 -27.32 -3.18
C ASN A 69 2.99 -26.08 -2.70
N TYR A 70 2.05 -25.56 -3.51
CA TYR A 70 1.22 -24.42 -3.15
C TYR A 70 0.22 -24.75 -2.04
N LEU A 71 -0.39 -25.94 -2.05
CA LEU A 71 -1.34 -26.38 -1.02
C LEU A 71 -0.66 -26.67 0.32
N ASP A 72 0.60 -27.10 0.31
CA ASP A 72 1.41 -27.36 1.50
C ASP A 72 2.11 -26.09 2.03
N TYR A 73 1.85 -24.94 1.43
CA TYR A 73 2.44 -23.67 1.86
C TYR A 73 1.77 -23.13 3.12
N SER A 74 2.58 -22.52 4.00
CA SER A 74 2.10 -21.84 5.20
C SER A 74 3.03 -20.69 5.60
N ASP A 75 2.53 -19.76 6.40
CA ASP A 75 3.31 -18.64 6.93
C ASP A 75 4.54 -19.11 7.71
N GLU A 76 4.44 -20.23 8.44
CA GLU A 76 5.57 -20.81 9.17
C GLU A 76 6.72 -21.21 8.25
N ARG A 77 6.41 -21.78 7.07
CA ARG A 77 7.44 -22.15 6.08
C ARG A 77 8.15 -20.92 5.54
N VAL A 78 7.43 -19.82 5.31
CA VAL A 78 8.04 -18.54 4.90
C VAL A 78 9.02 -18.05 5.94
N VAL A 79 8.62 -18.06 7.21
CA VAL A 79 9.46 -17.59 8.31
C VAL A 79 10.70 -18.48 8.42
N ASN A 80 10.55 -19.80 8.36
CA ASN A 80 11.69 -20.71 8.38
C ASN A 80 12.66 -20.47 7.23
N GLU A 81 12.17 -20.35 6.00
CA GLU A 81 13.00 -20.17 4.81
C GLU A 81 13.65 -18.78 4.71
N LEU A 82 12.94 -17.71 5.08
CA LEU A 82 13.40 -16.33 4.88
C LEU A 82 13.99 -15.67 6.13
N VAL A 83 13.70 -16.18 7.33
CA VAL A 83 14.20 -15.61 8.60
C VAL A 83 15.27 -16.50 9.22
N PHE A 84 14.99 -17.80 9.34
CA PHE A 84 15.83 -18.72 10.11
C PHE A 84 16.84 -19.51 9.28
N SER A 85 16.76 -19.46 7.96
CA SER A 85 17.80 -20.03 7.11
C SER A 85 19.13 -19.28 7.27
N GLU A 86 20.24 -19.99 7.09
CA GLU A 86 21.60 -19.41 7.13
C GLU A 86 21.94 -18.57 5.89
N LYS A 87 20.97 -18.36 5.00
CA LYS A 87 21.14 -17.59 3.78
C LYS A 87 21.29 -16.10 4.09
N SER A 88 22.02 -15.41 3.22
CA SER A 88 22.23 -13.97 3.25
C SER A 88 21.60 -13.32 2.03
N GLY A 89 21.13 -12.09 2.17
CA GLY A 89 20.49 -11.34 1.10
C GLY A 89 19.57 -10.28 1.65
N PHE A 90 19.17 -9.34 0.79
CA PHE A 90 18.18 -8.32 1.08
C PHE A 90 16.83 -8.91 1.48
N ALA A 91 16.39 -10.01 0.83
CA ALA A 91 15.14 -10.65 1.21
C ALA A 91 15.22 -11.13 2.68
N HIS A 92 16.30 -11.84 3.02
CA HIS A 92 16.53 -12.34 4.37
C HIS A 92 16.67 -11.19 5.40
N GLU A 93 17.37 -10.10 5.04
CA GLU A 93 17.51 -8.92 5.89
C GLU A 93 16.15 -8.25 6.16
N ILE A 94 15.32 -8.06 5.13
CA ILE A 94 13.98 -7.47 5.26
C ILE A 94 13.08 -8.36 6.12
N PHE A 95 13.06 -9.68 5.88
CA PHE A 95 12.25 -10.62 6.66
C PHE A 95 12.72 -10.75 8.12
N LYS A 96 14.04 -10.70 8.38
CA LYS A 96 14.58 -10.63 9.75
C LYS A 96 14.13 -9.36 10.47
N ARG A 97 14.12 -8.22 9.78
CA ARG A 97 13.60 -6.95 10.34
C ARG A 97 12.11 -7.04 10.65
N LEU A 98 11.31 -7.59 9.74
CA LEU A 98 9.88 -7.83 9.96
C LEU A 98 9.64 -8.70 11.20
N TYR A 99 10.37 -9.82 11.30
CA TYR A 99 10.29 -10.74 12.44
C TYR A 99 10.65 -10.05 13.78
N ARG A 100 11.69 -9.21 13.79
CA ARG A 100 12.13 -8.43 14.96
C ARG A 100 11.32 -7.15 15.19
N ARG A 101 10.33 -6.87 14.35
CA ARG A 101 9.56 -5.61 14.33
C ARG A 101 10.42 -4.34 14.14
N GLU A 102 11.56 -4.47 13.48
CA GLU A 102 12.50 -3.39 13.10
C GLU A 102 12.09 -2.75 11.77
N LEU A 103 10.83 -2.29 11.71
CA LEU A 103 10.23 -1.74 10.50
C LEU A 103 10.97 -0.51 9.98
N PHE A 104 10.99 -0.35 8.66
CA PHE A 104 11.39 0.89 8.01
C PHE A 104 10.56 2.07 8.52
N LYS A 105 11.13 3.28 8.42
CA LYS A 105 10.43 4.51 8.79
C LYS A 105 9.77 5.08 7.54
N ARG A 106 8.54 5.57 7.71
CA ARG A 106 7.91 6.44 6.71
C ARG A 106 8.59 7.80 6.74
N ILE A 107 9.43 8.05 5.74
CA ILE A 107 10.23 9.26 5.61
C ILE A 107 9.56 10.34 4.76
N PHE A 108 8.60 9.94 3.93
CA PHE A 108 7.80 10.83 3.10
C PHE A 108 6.35 10.31 3.03
N SER A 109 5.39 11.23 3.03
CA SER A 109 3.97 10.91 2.95
C SER A 109 3.18 12.17 2.60
N GLU A 110 2.79 12.32 1.34
CA GLU A 110 1.99 13.45 0.87
C GLU A 110 0.86 13.01 -0.05
N LYS A 111 -0.19 13.84 -0.11
CA LYS A 111 -1.23 13.66 -1.12
C LYS A 111 -0.67 14.11 -2.46
N LEU A 112 -0.90 13.32 -3.51
CA LEU A 112 -0.42 13.65 -4.86
C LEU A 112 -0.97 14.99 -5.39
N LYS A 113 -2.16 15.39 -4.95
CA LYS A 113 -2.74 16.69 -5.29
C LYS A 113 -1.97 17.89 -4.72
N ASP A 114 -1.23 17.68 -3.63
CA ASP A 114 -0.44 18.71 -2.96
C ASP A 114 0.99 18.81 -3.54
N ILE A 115 1.38 17.84 -4.38
CA ILE A 115 2.69 17.79 -5.04
C ILE A 115 2.61 18.50 -6.40
N ILE A 116 3.45 19.51 -6.58
CA ILE A 116 3.53 20.31 -7.81
C ILE A 116 4.46 19.63 -8.82
N ILE A 117 3.87 18.80 -9.69
CA ILE A 117 4.50 18.10 -10.82
C ILE A 117 3.52 18.05 -12.00
N ASP A 118 4.00 17.73 -13.21
CA ASP A 118 3.14 17.63 -14.40
C ASP A 118 2.19 16.42 -14.34
N GLU A 119 1.05 16.51 -15.02
CA GLU A 119 -0.01 15.48 -14.98
C GLU A 119 0.46 14.11 -15.49
N LYS A 120 1.33 14.07 -16.50
CA LYS A 120 1.85 12.80 -17.03
C LYS A 120 2.72 12.08 -16.01
N THR A 121 3.54 12.82 -15.27
CA THR A 121 4.34 12.28 -14.16
C THR A 121 3.46 11.85 -12.99
N LYS A 122 2.39 12.59 -12.67
CA LYS A 122 1.40 12.17 -11.66
C LYS A 122 0.79 10.81 -11.99
N ASP A 123 0.33 10.61 -13.23
CA ASP A 123 -0.27 9.35 -13.67
C ASP A 123 0.67 8.15 -13.52
N ARG A 124 1.97 8.35 -13.81
CA ARG A 124 3.01 7.33 -13.61
C ARG A 124 3.27 7.06 -12.13
N ILE A 125 3.26 8.09 -11.28
CA ILE A 125 3.46 7.94 -9.83
C ILE A 125 2.26 7.25 -9.17
N ILE A 126 1.03 7.53 -9.58
CA ILE A 126 -0.18 6.84 -9.08
C ILE A 126 -0.03 5.33 -9.25
N ASN A 127 0.54 4.91 -10.38
CA ASN A 127 0.74 3.51 -10.72
C ASN A 127 2.20 3.09 -10.53
N ILE A 128 2.94 3.68 -9.60
CA ILE A 128 4.40 3.45 -9.44
C ILE A 128 4.74 1.99 -9.11
N THR A 129 3.81 1.26 -8.49
CA THR A 129 3.96 -0.16 -8.13
C THR A 129 3.59 -1.11 -9.27
N SER A 130 3.10 -0.60 -10.40
CA SER A 130 2.80 -1.43 -11.57
C SER A 130 4.08 -1.85 -12.30
N LYS A 131 4.02 -2.99 -13.00
CA LYS A 131 5.15 -3.48 -13.82
C LYS A 131 5.58 -2.48 -14.90
N GLU A 132 4.65 -1.72 -15.45
CA GLU A 132 4.93 -0.72 -16.49
C GLU A 132 5.84 0.43 -15.98
N ASN A 133 5.72 0.78 -14.70
CA ASN A 133 6.48 1.85 -14.07
C ASN A 133 7.68 1.35 -13.26
N GLU A 134 8.07 0.08 -13.40
CA GLU A 134 9.16 -0.52 -12.62
C GLU A 134 10.50 0.21 -12.80
N LYS A 135 10.80 0.67 -14.03
CA LYS A 135 12.02 1.46 -14.31
C LYS A 135 12.02 2.78 -13.54
N LEU A 136 10.89 3.50 -13.62
CA LEU A 136 10.71 4.76 -12.90
C LEU A 136 10.81 4.55 -11.38
N ARG A 137 10.17 3.49 -10.86
CA ARG A 137 10.26 3.08 -9.46
C ARG A 137 11.71 2.90 -9.02
N LYS A 138 12.48 2.13 -9.78
CA LYS A 138 13.91 1.86 -9.50
C LYS A 138 14.79 3.12 -9.60
N GLU A 139 14.47 4.04 -10.49
CA GLU A 139 15.15 5.35 -10.61
C GLU A 139 14.91 6.22 -9.37
N ILE A 140 13.65 6.35 -8.95
CA ILE A 140 13.28 7.09 -7.73
C ILE A 140 13.95 6.48 -6.49
N GLU A 141 13.82 5.16 -6.30
CA GLU A 141 14.42 4.46 -5.15
C GLU A 141 15.94 4.68 -5.09
N LYS A 142 16.62 4.64 -6.24
CA LYS A 142 18.06 4.90 -6.33
C LYS A 142 18.42 6.34 -6.00
N ALA A 143 17.66 7.31 -6.50
CA ALA A 143 17.88 8.72 -6.22
C ALA A 143 17.71 9.01 -4.72
N ILE A 144 16.61 8.51 -4.13
CA ILE A 144 16.30 8.68 -2.70
C ILE A 144 17.34 7.99 -1.81
N ALA A 145 17.80 6.79 -2.17
CA ALA A 145 18.78 6.05 -1.36
C ALA A 145 20.10 6.82 -1.15
N SER A 146 20.45 7.67 -2.12
CA SER A 146 21.65 8.51 -2.09
C SER A 146 21.52 9.76 -1.23
N LEU A 147 20.30 10.11 -0.77
CA LEU A 147 20.05 11.32 0.01
C LEU A 147 20.65 11.25 1.42
N GLN A 148 21.00 12.41 1.96
CA GLN A 148 21.37 12.59 3.36
C GLN A 148 20.11 12.86 4.18
N PRO A 149 19.83 12.13 5.28
CA PRO A 149 20.75 11.28 6.06
C PRO A 149 20.63 9.76 5.80
N LEU A 150 20.01 9.32 4.69
CA LEU A 150 19.73 7.90 4.46
C LEU A 150 20.99 7.09 4.15
N GLN A 151 21.73 7.49 3.10
CA GLN A 151 22.93 6.79 2.60
C GLN A 151 22.82 5.26 2.68
N CYS A 152 21.72 4.71 2.16
CA CYS A 152 21.41 3.29 2.25
C CYS A 152 21.45 2.63 0.87
N LYS A 153 21.25 1.31 0.80
CA LYS A 153 21.16 0.62 -0.49
C LYS A 153 19.78 0.89 -1.11
N LYS A 154 19.71 1.04 -2.43
CA LYS A 154 18.43 1.27 -3.15
C LYS A 154 17.39 0.17 -2.88
N GLU A 155 17.84 -1.05 -2.61
CA GLU A 155 17.00 -2.19 -2.26
C GLU A 155 16.23 -1.98 -0.94
N GLU A 156 16.75 -1.14 -0.05
CA GLU A 156 16.15 -0.80 1.26
C GLU A 156 15.21 0.41 1.20
N VAL A 157 15.15 1.12 0.06
CA VAL A 157 14.16 2.17 -0.18
C VAL A 157 12.96 1.56 -0.89
N ILE A 158 11.78 1.84 -0.36
CA ILE A 158 10.50 1.40 -0.92
C ILE A 158 9.66 2.64 -1.21
N VAL A 159 9.31 2.83 -2.47
CA VAL A 159 8.32 3.84 -2.87
C VAL A 159 6.98 3.16 -3.09
N ASN A 160 5.92 3.80 -2.62
CA ASN A 160 4.57 3.26 -2.69
C ASN A 160 3.57 4.36 -3.04
N SER A 161 2.55 4.03 -3.80
CA SER A 161 1.39 4.89 -4.01
C SER A 161 0.10 4.10 -3.78
N PHE A 162 -0.87 4.76 -3.17
CA PHE A 162 -2.18 4.16 -2.96
C PHE A 162 -3.29 5.20 -2.98
N THR A 163 -4.48 4.74 -3.36
CA THR A 163 -5.70 5.53 -3.36
C THR A 163 -6.58 5.13 -2.18
N ILE A 164 -7.07 6.13 -1.44
CA ILE A 164 -8.16 5.96 -0.49
C ILE A 164 -9.44 6.30 -1.25
N LYS A 165 -10.27 5.27 -1.43
CA LYS A 165 -11.61 5.39 -2.01
C LYS A 165 -12.51 6.17 -1.05
N SER A 166 -13.44 6.96 -1.61
CA SER A 166 -14.45 7.63 -0.81
C SER A 166 -15.38 6.62 -0.14
N VAL A 167 -16.06 7.03 0.94
CA VAL A 167 -17.06 6.20 1.65
C VAL A 167 -18.12 5.65 0.68
N LYS A 168 -18.49 6.47 -0.31
CA LYS A 168 -19.49 6.18 -1.34
C LYS A 168 -18.98 5.24 -2.45
N GLU A 169 -17.71 5.31 -2.82
CA GLU A 169 -17.14 4.28 -3.71
C GLU A 169 -17.00 2.94 -2.96
N MET A 170 -16.73 2.99 -1.65
CA MET A 170 -16.63 1.80 -0.79
C MET A 170 -17.97 1.13 -0.49
N SER A 171 -19.09 1.84 -0.55
CA SER A 171 -20.43 1.24 -0.43
C SER A 171 -20.74 0.34 -1.62
N LYS A 172 -20.40 0.79 -2.84
CA LYS A 172 -20.67 0.08 -4.10
C LYS A 172 -19.84 -1.19 -4.27
N ASN A 173 -18.54 -1.13 -3.96
CA ASN A 173 -17.60 -2.25 -4.16
C ASN A 173 -17.74 -2.92 -5.56
N SER A 174 -17.22 -4.14 -5.74
CA SER A 174 -17.44 -4.98 -6.94
C SER A 174 -18.77 -5.75 -6.93
N GLU A 175 -19.64 -5.53 -5.94
CA GLU A 175 -20.84 -6.33 -5.67
C GLU A 175 -22.16 -5.65 -6.14
N GLY A 176 -22.07 -4.44 -6.70
CA GLY A 176 -23.21 -3.69 -7.25
C GLY A 176 -23.89 -2.77 -6.24
N GLU A 177 -24.86 -2.00 -6.70
CA GLU A 177 -25.59 -1.04 -5.85
C GLU A 177 -26.48 -1.73 -4.82
N ILE A 178 -26.53 -1.16 -3.60
CA ILE A 178 -27.42 -1.63 -2.54
C ILE A 178 -28.79 -0.99 -2.75
N ILE A 179 -29.82 -1.82 -2.92
CA ILE A 179 -31.19 -1.34 -3.17
C ILE A 179 -31.96 -1.18 -1.86
N VAL A 180 -32.61 -0.03 -1.70
CA VAL A 180 -33.55 0.28 -0.62
C VAL A 180 -34.97 0.30 -1.16
N ILE A 181 -35.88 -0.38 -0.46
CA ILE A 181 -37.33 -0.30 -0.70
C ILE A 181 -37.85 0.85 0.15
N ASP A 182 -38.25 1.94 -0.51
CA ASP A 182 -38.77 3.14 0.15
C ASP A 182 -40.12 2.86 0.85
N LYS A 183 -40.60 3.83 1.64
CA LYS A 183 -41.89 3.70 2.37
C LYS A 183 -43.10 3.51 1.46
N LYS A 184 -42.97 3.80 0.16
CA LYS A 184 -44.01 3.65 -0.86
C LYS A 184 -43.85 2.33 -1.65
N GLY A 185 -42.87 1.50 -1.31
CA GLY A 185 -42.56 0.24 -1.98
C GLY A 185 -41.70 0.36 -3.23
N ASN A 186 -41.21 1.56 -3.59
CA ASN A 186 -40.33 1.73 -4.76
C ASN A 186 -38.90 1.35 -4.42
N LYS A 187 -38.18 0.84 -5.41
CA LYS A 187 -36.76 0.52 -5.30
C LYS A 187 -35.93 1.75 -5.65
N ARG A 188 -35.01 2.13 -4.76
CA ARG A 188 -34.03 3.22 -4.95
C ARG A 188 -32.64 2.73 -4.57
N SER A 189 -31.60 3.42 -5.03
CA SER A 189 -30.24 3.17 -4.57
C SER A 189 -30.10 3.67 -3.12
N PHE A 190 -29.23 3.01 -2.35
CA PHE A 190 -28.87 3.46 -1.01
C PHE A 190 -28.25 4.86 -1.03
N GLU A 191 -27.41 5.15 -2.03
CA GLU A 191 -26.74 6.44 -2.14
C GLU A 191 -27.69 7.62 -2.33
N ASP A 192 -28.82 7.41 -3.01
CA ASP A 192 -29.81 8.45 -3.27
C ASP A 192 -30.76 8.64 -2.08
N GLU A 193 -31.06 7.57 -1.34
CA GLU A 193 -32.02 7.61 -0.24
C GLU A 193 -31.38 8.08 1.08
N SER A 194 -30.08 7.82 1.28
CA SER A 194 -29.36 8.28 2.46
C SER A 194 -28.93 9.74 2.32
N THR A 195 -29.41 10.60 3.20
CA THR A 195 -29.03 12.02 3.26
C THR A 195 -27.55 12.23 3.59
N VAL A 196 -26.97 11.32 4.38
CA VAL A 196 -25.54 11.35 4.73
C VAL A 196 -24.72 11.06 3.49
N PHE A 197 -25.03 9.98 2.77
CA PHE A 197 -24.22 9.53 1.64
C PHE A 197 -24.48 10.32 0.35
N SER A 198 -25.70 10.85 0.16
CA SER A 198 -26.01 11.74 -0.96
C SER A 198 -25.18 13.03 -0.92
N SER A 199 -24.78 13.47 0.28
CA SER A 199 -23.98 14.68 0.50
C SER A 199 -22.46 14.49 0.37
N ILE A 200 -21.98 13.25 0.27
CA ILE A 200 -20.55 12.94 0.14
C ILE A 200 -20.15 13.06 -1.34
N ASP A 201 -19.18 13.92 -1.62
CA ASP A 201 -18.61 14.08 -2.95
C ASP A 201 -17.76 12.86 -3.34
N GLU A 202 -18.18 12.15 -4.39
CA GLU A 202 -17.46 10.98 -4.93
C GLU A 202 -16.08 11.35 -5.50
N SER A 203 -15.88 12.61 -5.90
CA SER A 203 -14.64 13.08 -6.54
C SER A 203 -13.46 13.19 -5.56
N MET A 204 -13.72 13.13 -4.25
CA MET A 204 -12.68 13.14 -3.22
C MET A 204 -11.99 11.78 -3.09
N ARG A 205 -11.15 11.45 -4.08
CA ARG A 205 -10.14 10.40 -3.95
C ARG A 205 -8.86 11.02 -3.41
N ASP A 206 -8.45 10.61 -2.21
CA ASP A 206 -7.14 10.99 -1.70
C ASP A 206 -6.12 9.94 -2.17
N MET A 207 -5.25 10.35 -3.08
CA MET A 207 -4.12 9.57 -3.54
C MET A 207 -2.87 10.00 -2.80
N TYR A 208 -2.11 9.03 -2.30
CA TYR A 208 -0.90 9.27 -1.52
C TYR A 208 0.33 8.74 -2.23
N PHE A 209 1.45 9.43 -2.03
CA PHE A 209 2.79 8.92 -2.32
C PHE A 209 3.56 8.83 -1.01
N GLU A 210 4.07 7.63 -0.71
CA GLU A 210 4.82 7.34 0.50
C GLU A 210 6.18 6.73 0.17
N VAL A 211 7.16 7.03 1.02
CA VAL A 211 8.50 6.46 0.94
C VAL A 211 8.89 5.88 2.29
N TYR A 212 9.37 4.65 2.28
CA TYR A 212 9.87 3.94 3.44
C TYR A 212 11.35 3.60 3.27
N ALA A 213 12.13 3.81 4.34
CA ALA A 213 13.56 3.51 4.33
C ALA A 213 14.08 3.22 5.75
N PRO A 214 15.24 2.57 5.89
CA PRO A 214 15.93 2.47 7.18
C PRO A 214 16.41 3.86 7.61
N LEU A 215 15.85 4.38 8.70
CA LEU A 215 16.28 5.65 9.28
C LEU A 215 16.18 5.60 10.80
N GLU A 216 17.24 6.05 11.46
CA GLU A 216 17.30 6.18 12.91
C GLU A 216 17.23 7.64 13.34
N TYR A 217 16.64 7.86 14.51
CA TYR A 217 16.47 9.16 15.12
C TYR A 217 17.10 9.15 16.50
N VAL A 218 17.93 10.16 16.78
CA VAL A 218 18.50 10.32 18.13
C VAL A 218 17.42 10.84 19.09
N ASP A 219 16.66 11.83 18.64
CA ASP A 219 15.57 12.44 19.41
C ASP A 219 14.47 13.00 18.48
N TYR A 220 13.46 13.64 19.06
CA TYR A 220 12.34 14.24 18.31
C TYR A 220 12.77 15.39 17.40
N LYS A 221 13.76 16.20 17.81
CA LYS A 221 14.25 17.35 17.05
C LYS A 221 15.05 16.89 15.83
N ASP A 222 15.91 15.88 16.00
CA ASP A 222 16.63 15.19 14.95
C ASP A 222 15.65 14.58 13.94
N LYS A 223 14.62 13.87 14.43
CA LYS A 223 13.55 13.34 13.58
C LYS A 223 12.91 14.42 12.72
N HIS A 224 12.46 15.52 13.31
CA HIS A 224 11.80 16.59 12.55
C HIS A 224 12.75 17.21 11.51
N LYS A 225 14.00 17.48 11.90
CA LYS A 225 15.02 18.04 11.01
C LYS A 225 15.29 17.13 9.81
N LYS A 226 15.52 15.83 10.06
CA LYS A 226 15.80 14.84 9.02
C LYS A 226 14.62 14.67 8.06
N LEU A 227 13.39 14.58 8.60
CA LEU A 227 12.19 14.43 7.79
C LEU A 227 11.88 15.68 6.95
N MET A 228 12.09 16.88 7.49
CA MET A 228 11.89 18.12 6.74
C MET A 228 12.87 18.22 5.56
N LYS A 229 14.15 17.90 5.80
CA LYS A 229 15.16 17.86 4.73
C LYS A 229 14.80 16.81 3.67
N LEU A 230 14.53 15.57 4.07
CA LEU A 230 14.17 14.50 3.14
C LEU A 230 12.91 14.85 2.34
N ARG A 231 11.94 15.54 2.94
CA ARG A 231 10.75 16.01 2.25
C ARG A 231 11.10 16.97 1.12
N GLU A 232 11.96 17.95 1.37
CA GLU A 232 12.40 18.91 0.34
C GLU A 232 13.15 18.19 -0.79
N ASP A 233 14.15 17.37 -0.44
CA ASP A 233 14.96 16.64 -1.41
C ASP A 233 14.13 15.66 -2.26
N ILE A 234 13.16 14.96 -1.67
CA ILE A 234 12.27 14.03 -2.40
C ILE A 234 11.35 14.80 -3.35
N LEU A 235 10.81 15.95 -2.94
CA LEU A 235 9.98 16.78 -3.81
C LEU A 235 10.77 17.32 -5.01
N GLU A 236 12.06 17.60 -4.84
CA GLU A 236 12.95 17.99 -5.94
C GLU A 236 13.16 16.83 -6.92
N ILE A 237 13.49 15.63 -6.42
CA ILE A 237 13.60 14.42 -7.26
C ILE A 237 12.33 14.19 -8.09
N LEU A 238 11.15 14.31 -7.47
CA LEU A 238 9.87 14.10 -8.18
C LEU A 238 9.62 15.13 -9.28
N LYS A 239 10.16 16.34 -9.18
CA LYS A 239 10.04 17.40 -10.20
C LYS A 239 11.00 17.24 -11.37
N GLU A 240 12.16 16.64 -11.13
CA GLU A 240 13.19 16.45 -12.17
C GLU A 240 12.91 15.24 -13.06
N ILE A 241 12.11 14.30 -12.58
CA ILE A 241 11.69 13.11 -13.31
C ILE A 241 10.78 13.50 -14.48
N ARG A 242 11.07 12.92 -15.66
CA ARG A 242 10.32 13.12 -16.91
C ARG A 242 9.82 11.80 -17.51
#